data_AF-A0A945KEZ8-F1
#
_entry.id   AF-A0A945KEZ8-F1
#
_cell.length_a   1.000
_cell.length_b   1.000
_cell.length_c   1.000
_cell.angle_alpha   90.00
_cell.angle_beta   90.00
_cell.angle_gamma   90.00
#
_symmetry.space_group_name_H-M   'P 1'
#
loop_
_entity.id
_entity.type
_entity.pdbx_description
1 polymer ?
#
loop_
_entity_poly.entity_id
_entity_poly.type
_entity_poly.pdbx_seq_one_letter_code
_entity_poly.pdbx_strand_id
1 'polypeptide(L)'
;MDPRYEHFKNFSGGSLSMEEKRAIWLEITPWSEEEFDAYINGFREHQKGAPEVGDVAPDFTAEILGPGRKRTGESLTLSSLQGRSVALAFGSYT
;
A
#
# COMPACT_ATOMS: atom_id res chain seq x y z
N MET A 1 14.73 -17.16 -8.86
CA MET A 1 14.91 -15.86 -8.17
C MET A 1 16.05 -15.15 -8.86
N ASP A 2 15.90 -13.86 -9.18
CA ASP A 2 16.97 -13.08 -9.83
C ASP A 2 18.17 -12.96 -8.86
N PRO A 3 19.41 -13.33 -9.28
CA PRO A 3 20.60 -13.29 -8.43
C PRO A 3 20.85 -11.93 -7.77
N ARG A 4 20.40 -10.83 -8.39
CA ARG A 4 20.53 -9.48 -7.85
C ARG A 4 19.87 -9.31 -6.48
N TYR A 5 18.84 -10.10 -6.17
CA TYR A 5 18.08 -9.98 -4.91
C TYR A 5 18.41 -11.06 -3.88
N GLU A 6 19.42 -11.89 -4.10
CA GLU A 6 19.80 -12.96 -3.18
C GLU A 6 20.18 -12.44 -1.78
N HIS A 7 20.80 -11.26 -1.71
CA HIS A 7 21.18 -10.63 -0.45
C HIS A 7 19.98 -10.10 0.36
N PHE A 8 18.78 -10.02 -0.24
CA PHE A 8 17.54 -9.67 0.46
C PHE A 8 16.82 -10.86 1.10
N LYS A 9 17.28 -12.11 0.93
CA LYS A 9 16.54 -13.31 1.39
C LYS A 9 16.22 -13.38 2.89
N ASN A 10 16.97 -12.66 3.72
CA ASN A 10 16.73 -12.54 5.17
C ASN A 10 16.71 -11.08 5.62
N PHE A 11 16.45 -10.16 4.70
CA PHE A 11 16.47 -8.74 4.97
C PHE A 11 15.25 -8.30 5.80
N SER A 12 15.49 -7.46 6.81
CA SER A 12 14.45 -6.75 7.56
C SER A 12 14.77 -5.27 7.61
N GLY A 13 13.89 -4.45 7.03
CA GLY A 13 14.05 -2.98 6.99
C GLY A 13 13.57 -2.25 8.25
N GLY A 14 13.12 -2.96 9.29
CA GLY A 14 12.47 -2.37 10.46
C GLY A 14 13.35 -1.39 11.25
N SER A 15 14.66 -1.65 11.30
CA SER A 15 15.64 -0.86 12.07
C SER A 15 16.43 0.16 11.25
N LEU A 16 16.21 0.23 9.93
CA LEU A 16 16.98 1.10 9.05
C LEU A 16 16.52 2.56 9.13
N SER A 17 17.50 3.45 9.04
CA SER A 17 17.31 4.88 8.79
C SER A 17 16.66 5.14 7.42
N MET A 18 16.17 6.36 7.22
CA MET A 18 15.57 6.74 5.94
C MET A 18 16.58 6.77 4.79
N GLU A 19 17.85 7.10 5.09
CA GLU A 19 18.94 7.10 4.11
C GLU A 19 19.27 5.67 3.64
N GLU A 20 19.39 4.73 4.58
CA GLU A 20 19.61 3.31 4.29
C GLU A 20 18.43 2.72 3.50
N LYS A 21 17.19 3.06 3.89
CA LYS A 21 15.99 2.67 3.14
C LYS A 21 16.02 3.24 1.72
N ARG A 22 16.37 4.52 1.55
CA ARG A 22 16.49 5.15 0.22
C ARG A 22 17.50 4.41 -0.66
N ALA A 23 18.68 4.09 -0.13
CA ALA A 23 19.70 3.35 -0.87
C ALA A 23 19.18 1.99 -1.39
N ILE A 24 18.51 1.24 -0.51
CA ILE A 24 17.90 -0.05 -0.88
C ILE A 24 16.80 0.12 -1.93
N TRP A 25 15.94 1.12 -1.78
CA TRP A 25 14.87 1.38 -2.74
C TRP A 25 15.41 1.74 -4.13
N LEU A 26 16.48 2.53 -4.20
CA LEU A 26 17.15 2.85 -5.46
C LEU A 26 17.83 1.62 -6.09
N GLU A 27 18.31 0.67 -5.28
CA GLU A 27 18.90 -0.58 -5.79
C GLU A 27 17.86 -1.51 -6.42
N ILE A 28 16.65 -1.57 -5.85
CA ILE A 28 15.61 -2.50 -6.32
C ILE A 28 14.69 -1.92 -7.39
N THR A 29 14.65 -0.60 -7.55
CA THR A 29 13.81 0.09 -8.54
C THR A 29 14.61 0.50 -9.78
N PRO A 30 13.98 0.63 -10.95
CA PRO A 30 14.64 1.15 -12.15
C PRO A 30 14.72 2.69 -12.19
N TRP A 31 14.46 3.37 -11.06
CA TRP A 31 14.29 4.82 -11.01
C TRP A 31 15.60 5.56 -10.77
N SER A 32 15.70 6.78 -11.32
CA SER A 32 16.76 7.72 -10.93
C SER A 32 16.54 8.24 -9.50
N GLU A 33 17.56 8.88 -8.94
CA GLU A 33 17.47 9.56 -7.64
C GLU A 33 16.38 10.65 -7.64
N GLU A 34 16.32 11.44 -8.70
CA GLU A 34 15.32 12.50 -8.85
C GLU A 34 13.89 11.94 -8.96
N GLU A 35 13.71 10.83 -9.68
CA GLU A 35 12.42 10.14 -9.80
C GLU A 35 11.97 9.57 -8.44
N PHE A 36 12.90 8.98 -7.69
CA PHE A 36 12.61 8.47 -6.35
C PHE A 36 12.24 9.59 -5.37
N ASP A 37 12.98 10.70 -5.38
CA ASP A 37 12.71 11.83 -4.49
C ASP A 37 11.36 12.49 -4.84
N ALA A 38 11.01 12.59 -6.13
CA ALA A 38 9.70 13.03 -6.56
C ALA A 38 8.59 12.08 -6.08
N TYR A 39 8.79 10.76 -6.17
CA TYR A 39 7.86 9.75 -5.68
C TYR A 39 7.64 9.87 -4.17
N ILE A 40 8.70 9.97 -3.37
CA ILE A 40 8.60 10.09 -1.91
C ILE A 40 7.92 11.40 -1.51
N ASN A 41 8.24 12.52 -2.16
CA ASN A 41 7.56 13.78 -1.88
C ASN A 41 6.06 13.70 -2.20
N GLY A 42 5.71 13.12 -3.34
CA GLY A 42 4.32 12.84 -3.70
C GLY A 42 3.63 11.97 -2.64
N PHE A 43 4.23 10.86 -2.24
CA PHE A 43 3.70 9.98 -1.20
C PHE A 43 3.47 10.71 0.13
N ARG A 44 4.43 11.53 0.58
CA ARG A 44 4.31 12.34 1.80
C ARG A 44 3.14 13.30 1.75
N GLU A 45 2.93 13.97 0.63
CA GLU A 45 1.78 14.86 0.46
C GLU A 45 0.44 14.11 0.53
N HIS A 46 0.35 12.93 -0.09
CA HIS A 46 -0.86 12.10 -0.03
C HIS A 46 -1.14 11.57 1.39
N GLN A 47 -0.09 11.25 2.15
CA GLN A 47 -0.21 10.72 3.51
C GLN A 47 -0.68 11.76 4.53
N LYS A 48 -0.57 13.07 4.27
CA LYS A 48 -1.05 14.11 5.20
C LYS A 48 -2.54 14.01 5.52
N GLY A 49 -3.33 13.43 4.63
CA GLY A 49 -4.77 13.23 4.82
C GLY A 49 -5.16 11.82 5.24
N ALA A 50 -4.19 10.92 5.44
CA ALA A 50 -4.48 9.55 5.86
C ALA A 50 -4.75 9.48 7.37
N PRO A 51 -5.70 8.64 7.82
CA PRO A 51 -5.96 8.43 9.25
C PRO A 51 -4.75 7.76 9.93
N GLU A 52 -4.47 8.15 11.16
CA GLU A 52 -3.47 7.48 12.00
C GLU A 52 -4.03 6.17 12.59
N VAL A 53 -3.15 5.35 13.15
CA VAL A 53 -3.58 4.12 13.84
C VAL A 53 -4.38 4.50 15.09
N GLY A 54 -5.64 4.06 15.13
CA GLY A 54 -6.58 4.38 16.21
C GLY A 54 -7.61 5.44 15.83
N ASP A 55 -7.38 6.18 14.74
CA ASP A 55 -8.38 7.08 14.18
C ASP A 55 -9.57 6.30 13.60
N VAL A 56 -10.70 7.00 13.48
CA VAL A 56 -11.88 6.46 12.80
C VAL A 56 -11.56 6.25 11.33
N ALA A 57 -11.72 5.01 10.85
CA ALA A 57 -11.56 4.70 9.44
C ALA A 57 -12.55 5.52 8.57
N PRO A 58 -12.09 6.19 7.49
CA PRO A 58 -12.95 6.94 6.58
C PRO A 58 -14.03 6.03 5.98
N ASP A 59 -15.27 6.51 5.97
CA ASP A 59 -16.36 5.76 5.34
C ASP A 59 -16.17 5.74 3.82
N PHE A 60 -16.46 4.59 3.21
CA PHE A 60 -16.38 4.41 1.77
C PHE A 60 -17.42 3.40 1.29
N THR A 61 -17.76 3.48 0.01
CA THR A 61 -18.64 2.52 -0.66
C THR A 61 -17.87 1.79 -1.75
N ALA A 62 -17.96 0.47 -1.77
CA ALA A 62 -17.31 -0.39 -2.77
C ALA A 62 -18.32 -1.37 -3.38
N GLU A 63 -18.11 -1.69 -4.66
CA GLU A 63 -18.91 -2.70 -5.34
C GLU A 63 -18.47 -4.11 -4.93
N ILE A 64 -19.44 -4.98 -4.68
CA ILE A 64 -19.20 -6.38 -4.36
C ILE A 64 -18.85 -7.12 -5.66
N LEU A 65 -17.79 -7.92 -5.62
CA LEU A 65 -17.47 -8.84 -6.71
C LEU A 65 -18.06 -10.22 -6.42
N GLY A 66 -18.82 -10.72 -7.39
CA GLY A 66 -19.36 -12.07 -7.38
C GLY A 66 -18.35 -13.11 -7.83
N PRO A 67 -18.79 -14.39 -7.96
CA PRO A 67 -17.95 -15.47 -8.44
C PRO A 67 -17.24 -15.14 -9.76
N GLY A 68 -15.95 -15.45 -9.84
CA GLY A 68 -15.13 -15.15 -11.02
C GLY A 68 -14.82 -13.66 -11.22
N ARG A 69 -14.83 -12.85 -10.13
CA ARG A 69 -14.54 -11.41 -10.15
C ARG A 69 -15.52 -10.59 -11.00
N LYS A 70 -16.74 -11.09 -11.17
CA LYS A 70 -17.78 -10.39 -11.93
C LYS A 70 -18.40 -9.30 -11.06
N ARG A 71 -18.56 -8.12 -11.65
CA ARG A 71 -19.33 -7.01 -11.08
C ARG A 71 -20.78 -7.44 -10.83
N THR A 72 -21.29 -7.22 -9.63
CA THR A 72 -22.68 -7.59 -9.27
C THR A 72 -23.62 -6.40 -9.36
N GLY A 73 -23.11 -5.16 -9.38
CA GLY A 73 -23.90 -3.94 -9.21
C GLY A 73 -24.34 -3.66 -7.77
N GLU A 74 -24.09 -4.59 -6.84
CA GLU A 74 -24.37 -4.40 -5.42
C GLU A 74 -23.21 -3.67 -4.76
N SER A 75 -23.51 -2.76 -3.84
CA SER A 75 -22.51 -1.96 -3.15
C SER A 75 -22.61 -2.12 -1.64
N LEU A 76 -21.47 -2.04 -0.98
CA LEU A 76 -21.32 -2.11 0.47
C LEU A 76 -20.66 -0.83 0.96
N THR A 77 -21.19 -0.25 2.03
CA THR A 77 -20.61 0.90 2.72
C THR A 77 -19.92 0.45 4.00
N LEU A 78 -18.73 0.96 4.33
CA LEU A 78 -17.98 0.55 5.51
C LEU A 78 -18.78 0.72 6.81
N SER A 79 -19.50 1.83 6.96
CA SER A 79 -20.36 2.07 8.13
C SER A 79 -21.45 1.00 8.35
N SER A 80 -21.87 0.28 7.30
CA SER A 80 -22.82 -0.84 7.44
C SER A 80 -22.23 -2.07 8.13
N LEU A 81 -20.90 -2.14 8.27
CA LEU A 81 -20.17 -3.24 8.90
C LEU A 81 -19.79 -2.97 10.37
N GLN A 82 -20.29 -1.90 10.97
CA GLN A 82 -19.99 -1.57 12.37
C GLN A 82 -20.27 -2.74 13.33
N GLY A 83 -19.39 -2.91 14.32
CA GLY A 83 -19.42 -4.04 15.25
C GLY A 83 -18.75 -5.32 14.74
N ARG A 84 -18.21 -5.32 13.51
CA ARG A 84 -17.42 -6.43 12.95
C ARG A 84 -16.00 -5.97 12.63
N SER A 85 -15.03 -6.86 12.83
CA SER A 85 -13.66 -6.62 12.37
C SER A 85 -13.60 -6.71 10.84
N VAL A 86 -12.95 -5.74 10.21
CA VAL A 86 -12.80 -5.64 8.75
C VAL A 86 -11.32 -5.52 8.40
N ALA A 87 -10.87 -6.28 7.42
CA ALA A 87 -9.53 -6.14 6.84
C ALA A 87 -9.66 -5.62 5.41
N LEU A 88 -8.86 -4.61 5.05
CA LEU A 88 -8.79 -4.07 3.70
C LEU A 88 -7.52 -4.60 3.02
N ALA A 89 -7.68 -5.17 1.83
CA ALA A 89 -6.58 -5.61 0.99
C ALA A 89 -6.70 -4.93 -0.37
N PHE A 90 -5.66 -4.21 -0.76
CA PHE A 90 -5.56 -3.56 -2.06
C PHE A 90 -4.75 -4.44 -3.01
N GLY A 91 -5.27 -4.63 -4.21
CA GLY A 91 -4.59 -5.38 -5.27
C GLY A 91 -5.13 -4.95 -6.63
N SER A 92 -4.37 -5.21 -7.68
CA SER A 92 -4.88 -5.02 -9.04
C SER A 92 -5.80 -6.19 -9.40
N TYR A 93 -6.99 -5.87 -9.91
CA TYR A 93 -7.76 -6.81 -10.71
C TYR A 93 -7.80 -6.23 -12.13
N THR A 94 -7.07 -6.88 -13.03
CA THR A 94 -7.07 -6.64 -14.47
C THR A 94 -7.18 -7.97 -15.15
#